data_AF-V6M446-F1
#
_entry.id   AF-V6M446-F1
#
_cell.length_a   1.000
_cell.length_b   1.000
_cell.length_c   1.000
_cell.angle_alpha   90.00
_cell.angle_beta   90.00
_cell.angle_gamma   90.00
#
_symmetry.space_group_name_H-M   'P 1'
#
loop_
_entity.id
_entity.type
_entity.pdbx_description
1 polymer ?
#
loop_
_entity_poly.entity_id
_entity_poly.type
_entity_poly.pdbx_seq_one_letter_code
_entity_poly.pdbx_strand_id
1 'polypeptide(L)'
;MQAVLLYTKQWGDATSFEFNVFDNQFATENLAVRKVMMSMLEAVRPRLTELEVEYNDSMLIEKLGVRRAGELLRFLGSTKENTREQTSQGIVVSRSFRSPMTEERYRYFYEMKDIAELPHYRLLEGQEDRIVFYFTRYLQLIAPDQESAEAFISGLQAFSLPYKLVPLK
;
A
#
# COMPACT_ATOMS: atom_id res chain seq x y z
N MET A 1 -21.17 1.32 13.56
CA MET A 1 -20.07 1.28 12.59
C MET A 1 -18.77 1.11 13.38
N GLN A 2 -17.99 0.06 13.12
CA GLN A 2 -16.74 -0.18 13.84
C GLN A 2 -15.72 0.91 13.47
N ALA A 3 -15.02 1.46 14.46
CA ALA A 3 -13.97 2.44 14.22
C ALA A 3 -12.70 1.76 13.72
N VAL A 4 -12.03 2.38 12.76
CA VAL A 4 -10.70 1.96 12.32
C VAL A 4 -9.68 2.26 13.41
N LEU A 5 -8.85 1.29 13.75
CA LEU A 5 -7.70 1.45 14.63
C LEU A 5 -6.47 1.77 13.80
N LEU A 6 -5.81 2.89 14.13
CA LEU A 6 -4.55 3.31 13.52
C LEU A 6 -3.49 3.41 14.60
N TYR A 7 -2.45 2.59 14.50
CA TYR A 7 -1.30 2.68 15.38
C TYR A 7 -0.39 3.79 14.91
N THR A 8 -0.04 4.70 15.81
CA THR A 8 0.73 5.89 15.47
C THR A 8 2.10 5.89 16.10
N LYS A 9 3.10 6.32 15.33
CA LYS A 9 4.46 6.53 15.83
C LYS A 9 5.02 7.79 15.18
N GLN A 10 5.58 8.68 15.98
CA GLN A 10 6.21 9.90 15.51
C GLN A 10 7.74 9.80 15.66
N TRP A 11 8.48 10.29 14.67
CA TRP A 11 9.94 10.45 14.76
C TRP A 11 10.38 11.68 13.97
N GLY A 12 10.95 12.65 14.68
CA GLY A 12 11.17 13.98 14.10
C GLY A 12 9.85 14.56 13.59
N ASP A 13 9.85 15.00 12.32
CA ASP A 13 8.67 15.57 11.66
C ASP A 13 7.74 14.52 11.03
N ALA A 14 8.19 13.27 10.92
CA ALA A 14 7.44 12.20 10.29
C ALA A 14 6.49 11.50 11.27
N THR A 15 5.33 11.11 10.77
CA THR A 15 4.33 10.32 11.52
C THR A 15 3.90 9.10 10.73
N SER A 16 4.05 7.92 11.33
CA SER A 16 3.46 6.67 10.83
C SER A 16 2.02 6.53 11.29
N PHE A 17 1.17 6.04 10.38
CA PHE A 17 -0.16 5.52 10.68
C PHE A 17 -0.26 4.10 10.13
N GLU A 18 -0.30 3.11 11.02
CA GLU A 18 -0.43 1.70 10.65
C GLU A 18 -1.86 1.20 10.88
N PHE A 19 -2.49 0.73 9.81
CA PHE A 19 -3.70 -0.06 9.83
C PHE A 19 -3.30 -1.54 9.87
N ASN A 20 -3.41 -2.18 11.04
CA ASN A 20 -3.23 -3.63 11.14
C ASN A 20 -4.52 -4.35 10.72
N VAL A 21 -4.43 -5.23 9.72
CA VAL A 21 -5.60 -5.90 9.13
C VAL A 21 -6.28 -6.82 10.14
N PHE A 22 -5.50 -7.55 10.94
CA PHE A 22 -6.02 -8.50 11.93
C PHE A 22 -6.75 -7.81 13.07
N ASP A 23 -6.16 -6.75 13.63
CA ASP A 23 -6.75 -6.02 14.76
C ASP A 23 -8.03 -5.27 14.37
N ASN A 24 -8.06 -4.77 13.14
CA ASN A 24 -9.20 -4.06 12.61
C ASN A 24 -10.36 -4.99 12.19
N GLN A 25 -10.06 -6.26 11.88
CA GLN A 25 -11.05 -7.28 11.46
C GLN A 25 -11.89 -6.90 10.22
N PHE A 26 -11.47 -5.91 9.45
CA PHE A 26 -12.10 -5.60 8.16
C PHE A 26 -11.56 -6.52 7.08
N ALA A 27 -12.45 -7.02 6.21
CA ALA A 27 -12.03 -7.60 4.94
C ALA A 27 -11.25 -6.56 4.12
N THR A 28 -10.24 -6.99 3.36
CA THR A 28 -9.37 -6.09 2.57
C THR A 28 -10.10 -5.41 1.41
N GLU A 29 -11.27 -5.93 1.02
CA GLU A 29 -12.21 -5.34 0.06
C GLU A 29 -13.22 -4.37 0.69
N ASN A 30 -13.22 -4.23 2.02
CA ASN A 30 -14.18 -3.40 2.72
C ASN A 30 -14.03 -1.92 2.34
N LEU A 31 -15.15 -1.24 2.16
CA LEU A 31 -15.16 0.19 1.80
C LEU A 31 -14.41 1.08 2.81
N ALA A 32 -14.43 0.75 4.10
CA ALA A 32 -13.65 1.45 5.12
C ALA A 32 -12.15 1.36 4.85
N VAL A 33 -11.64 0.18 4.52
CA VAL A 33 -10.24 -0.08 4.19
C VAL A 33 -9.83 0.66 2.92
N ARG A 34 -10.71 0.64 1.90
CA ARG A 34 -10.50 1.41 0.66
C ARG A 34 -10.42 2.91 0.93
N LYS A 35 -11.30 3.45 1.78
CA LYS A 35 -11.26 4.86 2.20
C LYS A 35 -9.98 5.21 2.95
N VAL A 36 -9.47 4.32 3.80
CA VAL A 36 -8.15 4.49 4.44
C VAL A 36 -7.07 4.60 3.36
N MET A 37 -6.99 3.66 2.42
CA MET A 37 -6.02 3.69 1.32
C MET A 37 -6.13 4.98 0.48
N MET A 38 -7.35 5.40 0.13
CA MET A 38 -7.58 6.64 -0.62
C MET A 38 -7.11 7.87 0.16
N SER A 39 -7.39 7.95 1.46
CA SER A 39 -6.90 9.05 2.31
C SER A 39 -5.38 9.04 2.45
N MET A 40 -4.75 7.87 2.54
CA MET A 40 -3.29 7.76 2.55
C MET A 40 -2.70 8.26 1.23
N LEU A 41 -3.24 7.82 0.09
CA LEU A 41 -2.79 8.21 -1.24
C LEU A 41 -2.85 9.72 -1.45
N GLU A 42 -3.99 10.35 -1.15
CA GLU A 42 -4.16 11.79 -1.34
C GLU A 42 -3.23 12.60 -0.44
N ALA A 43 -2.97 12.13 0.79
CA ALA A 43 -2.08 12.81 1.74
C ALA A 43 -0.63 12.93 1.25
N VAL A 44 -0.17 12.02 0.40
CA VAL A 44 1.22 12.01 -0.11
C VAL A 44 1.32 12.08 -1.63
N ARG A 45 0.19 12.24 -2.34
CA ARG A 45 0.12 12.26 -3.82
C ARG A 45 1.23 13.06 -4.51
N PRO A 46 1.50 14.33 -4.16
CA PRO A 46 2.50 15.12 -4.88
C PRO A 46 3.95 14.64 -4.68
N ARG A 47 4.17 13.70 -3.74
CA ARG A 47 5.49 13.19 -3.37
C ARG A 47 5.77 11.80 -3.92
N LEU A 48 4.76 11.08 -4.41
CA LEU A 48 4.94 9.72 -4.91
C LEU A 48 5.64 9.74 -6.26
N THR A 49 6.86 9.20 -6.32
CA THR A 49 7.68 9.16 -7.54
C THR A 49 7.91 7.73 -8.03
N GLU A 50 7.88 6.74 -7.15
CA GLU A 50 8.19 5.35 -7.49
C GLU A 50 7.17 4.37 -6.91
N LEU A 51 7.05 3.22 -7.56
CA LEU A 51 6.32 2.03 -7.16
C LEU A 51 7.30 0.87 -7.06
N GLU A 52 7.23 0.12 -5.97
CA GLU A 52 7.86 -1.20 -5.85
C GLU A 52 6.79 -2.24 -5.55
N VAL A 53 6.85 -3.37 -6.24
CA VAL A 53 5.93 -4.51 -6.05
C VAL A 53 6.75 -5.75 -5.83
N GLU A 54 6.37 -6.53 -4.83
CA GLU A 54 6.89 -7.87 -4.59
C GLU A 54 5.73 -8.87 -4.62
N TYR A 55 5.95 -9.97 -5.34
CA TYR A 55 4.92 -10.96 -5.59
C TYR A 55 5.51 -12.37 -5.70
N ASN A 56 4.66 -13.35 -5.39
CA ASN A 56 4.88 -14.74 -5.71
C ASN A 56 3.99 -15.12 -6.90
N ASP A 57 4.54 -15.75 -7.93
CA ASP A 57 3.79 -16.05 -9.15
C ASP A 57 2.61 -16.98 -8.89
N SER A 58 2.82 -18.05 -8.11
CA SER A 58 1.76 -19.01 -7.80
C SER A 58 0.60 -18.35 -7.08
N MET A 59 0.87 -17.52 -6.07
CA MET A 59 -0.17 -16.77 -5.34
C MET A 59 -0.91 -15.79 -6.24
N LEU A 60 -0.19 -15.05 -7.09
CA LEU A 60 -0.81 -14.07 -7.98
C LEU A 60 -1.67 -14.75 -9.06
N ILE A 61 -1.20 -15.87 -9.59
CA ILE A 61 -1.93 -16.69 -10.58
C ILE A 61 -3.16 -17.33 -9.95
N GLU A 62 -3.05 -17.87 -8.73
CA GLU A 62 -4.19 -18.43 -8.00
C GLU A 62 -5.28 -17.37 -7.78
N LYS A 63 -4.87 -16.14 -7.44
CA LYS A 63 -5.79 -15.03 -7.15
C LYS A 63 -6.42 -14.42 -8.41
N LEU A 64 -5.65 -14.20 -9.48
CA LEU A 64 -6.08 -13.39 -10.63
C LEU A 64 -6.24 -14.21 -11.92
N GLY A 65 -5.69 -15.41 -11.97
CA GLY A 65 -5.47 -16.18 -13.18
C GLY A 65 -4.23 -15.72 -13.96
N VAL A 66 -3.62 -16.65 -14.71
CA VAL A 66 -2.34 -16.45 -15.43
C VAL A 66 -2.34 -15.19 -16.30
N ARG A 67 -3.38 -15.02 -17.12
CA ARG A 67 -3.44 -13.92 -18.08
C ARG A 67 -3.50 -12.56 -17.38
N ARG A 68 -4.41 -12.41 -16.42
CA ARG A 68 -4.66 -11.14 -15.74
C ARG A 68 -3.49 -10.76 -14.82
N ALA A 69 -2.85 -11.75 -14.19
CA ALA A 69 -1.62 -11.54 -13.43
C ALA A 69 -0.52 -10.93 -14.32
N GLY A 70 -0.25 -11.52 -15.49
CA GLY A 70 0.75 -11.00 -16.42
C GLY A 70 0.40 -9.65 -17.06
N GLU A 71 -0.88 -9.36 -17.29
CA GLU A 71 -1.35 -8.04 -17.74
C GLU A 71 -1.16 -6.98 -16.64
N LEU A 72 -1.50 -7.30 -15.40
CA LEU A 72 -1.34 -6.40 -14.26
C LEU A 72 0.13 -6.06 -14.02
N LEU A 73 1.02 -7.06 -13.94
CA LEU A 73 2.45 -6.82 -13.69
C LEU A 73 3.07 -5.93 -14.78
N ARG A 74 2.73 -6.15 -16.05
CA ARG A 74 3.21 -5.30 -17.15
C ARG A 74 2.66 -3.87 -17.06
N PHE A 75 1.38 -3.71 -16.72
CA PHE A 75 0.77 -2.40 -16.50
C PHE A 75 1.50 -1.62 -15.38
N LEU A 76 1.81 -2.30 -14.28
CA LEU A 76 2.56 -1.75 -13.16
C LEU A 76 4.05 -1.49 -13.49
N GLY A 77 4.54 -1.98 -14.63
CA GLY A 77 5.87 -1.68 -15.14
C GLY A 77 6.92 -2.76 -14.92
N SER A 78 6.51 -4.00 -14.65
CA SER A 78 7.43 -5.14 -14.66
C SER A 78 7.95 -5.39 -16.08
N THR A 79 9.27 -5.50 -16.21
CA THR A 79 10.00 -5.92 -17.41
C THR A 79 11.02 -6.98 -17.02
N LYS A 80 11.66 -7.63 -18.01
CA LYS A 80 12.69 -8.64 -17.72
C LYS A 80 13.94 -8.01 -17.09
N GLU A 81 14.21 -6.75 -17.40
CA GLU A 81 15.43 -6.02 -17.03
C GLU A 81 15.34 -5.43 -15.62
N ASN A 82 14.14 -5.08 -15.14
CA ASN A 82 13.95 -4.50 -13.81
C ASN A 82 13.42 -5.49 -12.76
N THR A 83 13.12 -6.73 -13.15
CA THR A 83 12.64 -7.77 -12.23
C THR A 83 13.82 -8.49 -11.59
N ARG A 84 13.77 -8.61 -10.26
CA ARG A 84 14.76 -9.32 -9.46
C ARG A 84 14.12 -10.52 -8.81
N GLU A 85 14.77 -11.67 -8.94
CA GLU A 85 14.33 -12.91 -8.31
C GLU A 85 14.95 -13.03 -6.92
N GLN A 86 14.12 -13.43 -5.97
CA GLN A 86 14.53 -13.73 -4.60
C GLN A 86 14.45 -15.25 -4.46
N THR A 87 15.58 -15.88 -4.13
CA THR A 87 15.68 -17.33 -4.07
C THR A 87 15.96 -17.81 -2.66
N SER A 88 15.38 -18.95 -2.31
CA SER A 88 15.70 -19.70 -1.09
C SER A 88 16.01 -21.13 -1.48
N GLN A 89 17.19 -21.63 -1.11
CA GLN A 89 17.67 -22.97 -1.46
C GLN A 89 17.62 -23.27 -2.98
N GLY A 90 17.85 -22.25 -3.82
CA GLY A 90 17.83 -22.37 -5.29
C GLY A 90 16.43 -22.31 -5.91
N ILE A 91 15.38 -22.11 -5.12
CA ILE A 91 13.99 -21.97 -5.59
C ILE A 91 13.59 -20.49 -5.54
N VAL A 92 13.00 -19.97 -6.61
CA VAL A 92 12.42 -18.61 -6.62
C VAL A 92 11.21 -18.57 -5.70
N VAL A 93 11.30 -17.80 -4.62
CA VAL A 93 10.22 -17.65 -3.62
C VAL A 93 9.37 -16.41 -3.87
N SER A 94 9.97 -15.35 -4.42
CA SER A 94 9.29 -14.13 -4.83
C SER A 94 10.10 -13.41 -5.90
N ARG A 95 9.43 -12.49 -6.58
CA ARG A 95 10.04 -11.54 -7.51
C ARG A 95 9.65 -10.14 -7.08
N SER A 96 10.54 -9.19 -7.32
CA SER A 96 10.22 -7.77 -7.16
C SER A 96 10.67 -6.96 -8.36
N PHE A 97 9.99 -5.86 -8.60
CA PHE A 97 10.42 -4.85 -9.56
C PHE A 97 10.10 -3.47 -9.02
N ARG A 98 10.79 -2.48 -9.57
CA ARG A 98 10.56 -1.06 -9.31
C ARG A 98 10.30 -0.31 -10.59
N SER A 99 9.39 0.64 -10.55
CA SER A 99 9.01 1.45 -11.70
C SER A 99 8.53 2.84 -11.27
N PRO A 100 8.57 3.86 -12.16
CA PRO A 100 8.06 5.19 -11.85
C PRO A 100 6.56 5.19 -11.49
N MET A 101 6.16 6.05 -10.57
CA MET A 101 4.74 6.28 -10.27
C MET A 101 4.13 7.20 -11.33
N THR A 102 3.43 6.62 -12.31
CA THR A 102 2.66 7.40 -13.28
C THR A 102 1.25 7.68 -12.76
N GLU A 103 0.55 8.65 -13.37
CA GLU A 103 -0.83 8.98 -13.00
C GLU A 103 -1.78 7.78 -13.18
N GLU A 104 -1.58 6.93 -14.21
CA GLU A 104 -2.37 5.71 -14.41
C GLU A 104 -2.14 4.70 -13.30
N ARG A 105 -0.89 4.54 -12.83
CA ARG A 105 -0.55 3.65 -11.72
C ARG A 105 -1.12 4.18 -10.41
N TYR A 106 -1.00 5.48 -10.15
CA TYR A 106 -1.64 6.14 -9.02
C TYR A 106 -3.15 5.87 -9.01
N ARG A 107 -3.81 6.09 -10.16
CA ARG A 107 -5.25 5.84 -10.31
C ARG A 107 -5.62 4.39 -10.04
N TYR A 108 -4.81 3.44 -10.50
CA TYR A 108 -5.02 2.02 -10.20
C TYR A 108 -5.05 1.76 -8.68
N PHE A 109 -4.09 2.30 -7.92
CA PHE A 109 -4.10 2.16 -6.45
C PHE A 109 -5.28 2.88 -5.80
N TYR A 110 -5.63 4.08 -6.30
CA TYR A 110 -6.74 4.87 -5.78
C TYR A 110 -8.10 4.20 -6.00
N GLU A 111 -8.28 3.52 -7.12
CA GLU A 111 -9.52 2.83 -7.49
C GLU A 111 -9.55 1.35 -7.05
N MET A 112 -8.46 0.89 -6.43
CA MET A 112 -8.30 -0.50 -5.99
C MET A 112 -9.49 -0.95 -5.13
N LYS A 113 -10.06 -2.10 -5.50
CA LYS A 113 -11.22 -2.67 -4.80
C LYS A 113 -10.82 -3.55 -3.63
N ASP A 114 -9.66 -4.17 -3.70
CA ASP A 114 -9.08 -5.01 -2.66
C ASP A 114 -7.63 -4.59 -2.45
N ILE A 115 -7.30 -4.02 -1.29
CA ILE A 115 -5.93 -3.56 -0.99
C ILE A 115 -4.90 -4.69 -1.01
N ALA A 116 -5.36 -5.95 -0.96
CA ALA A 116 -4.53 -7.14 -1.03
C ALA A 116 -4.46 -7.76 -2.43
N GLU A 117 -4.93 -7.07 -3.49
CA GLU A 117 -4.85 -7.58 -4.87
C GLU A 117 -3.39 -7.96 -5.23
N LEU A 118 -2.43 -7.20 -4.72
CA LEU A 118 -1.01 -7.51 -4.72
C LEU A 118 -0.55 -7.97 -3.33
N PRO A 119 0.36 -8.95 -3.22
CA PRO A 119 0.84 -9.43 -1.91
C PRO A 119 1.64 -8.38 -1.13
N HIS A 120 2.54 -7.66 -1.80
CA HIS A 120 3.33 -6.59 -1.18
C HIS A 120 3.59 -5.48 -2.20
N TYR A 121 3.38 -4.23 -1.79
CA TYR A 121 3.74 -3.05 -2.56
C TYR A 121 4.16 -1.90 -1.66
N ARG A 122 4.99 -1.03 -2.24
CA ARG A 122 5.49 0.19 -1.63
C ARG A 122 5.33 1.33 -2.63
N LEU A 123 4.76 2.44 -2.18
CA LEU A 123 4.71 3.69 -2.92
C LEU A 123 5.69 4.65 -2.26
N LEU A 124 6.62 5.19 -3.04
CA LEU A 124 7.83 5.82 -2.52
C LEU A 124 8.01 7.26 -3.01
N GLU A 125 8.65 8.07 -2.19
CA GLU A 125 9.24 9.38 -2.53
C GLU A 125 10.75 9.18 -2.68
N GLY A 126 11.24 9.13 -3.93
CA GLY A 126 12.60 8.69 -4.22
C GLY A 126 12.82 7.27 -3.70
N GLN A 127 13.63 7.14 -2.64
CA GLN A 127 13.94 5.87 -1.97
C GLN A 127 13.15 5.62 -0.68
N GLU A 128 12.43 6.63 -0.19
CA GLU A 128 11.74 6.59 1.09
C GLU A 128 10.32 6.06 0.93
N ASP A 129 9.89 5.21 1.86
CA ASP A 129 8.53 4.71 1.87
C ASP A 129 7.53 5.80 2.28
N ARG A 130 6.39 5.82 1.59
CA ARG A 130 5.24 6.64 1.94
C ARG A 130 4.02 5.80 2.21
N ILE A 131 3.75 4.79 1.37
CA ILE A 131 2.68 3.82 1.62
C ILE A 131 3.24 2.41 1.46
N VAL A 132 2.98 1.55 2.44
CA VAL A 132 3.41 0.15 2.43
C VAL A 132 2.24 -0.76 2.75
N PHE A 133 2.00 -1.76 1.91
CA PHE A 133 1.08 -2.85 2.24
C PHE A 133 1.85 -4.16 2.23
N TYR A 134 1.89 -4.88 3.36
CA TYR A 134 2.72 -6.08 3.51
C TYR A 134 1.90 -7.33 3.82
N PHE A 135 1.72 -8.21 2.83
CA PHE A 135 1.17 -9.58 2.92
C PHE A 135 0.01 -9.73 3.90
N THR A 136 -1.03 -8.89 3.73
CA THR A 136 -2.25 -8.85 4.58
C THR A 136 -2.00 -8.66 6.08
N ARG A 137 -0.81 -8.22 6.49
CA ARG A 137 -0.51 -7.89 7.89
C ARG A 137 -0.94 -6.47 8.21
N TYR A 138 -0.43 -5.52 7.43
CA TYR A 138 -0.72 -4.12 7.65
C TYR A 138 -0.71 -3.31 6.34
N LEU A 139 -1.40 -2.19 6.40
CA LEU A 139 -1.30 -1.06 5.49
C LEU A 139 -0.78 0.14 6.30
N GLN A 140 0.31 0.77 5.85
CA GLN A 140 0.97 1.83 6.59
C GLN A 140 1.15 3.06 5.71
N LEU A 141 0.86 4.22 6.28
CA LEU A 141 1.28 5.52 5.78
C LEU A 141 2.46 6.03 6.61
N ILE A 142 3.49 6.53 5.94
CA ILE A 142 4.57 7.33 6.53
C ILE A 142 4.40 8.75 6.00
N ALA A 143 3.73 9.59 6.78
CA ALA A 143 3.60 11.01 6.48
C ALA A 143 4.93 11.70 6.79
N PRO A 144 5.60 12.34 5.82
CA PRO A 144 6.93 12.92 6.03
C PRO A 144 6.94 14.17 6.92
N ASP A 145 5.80 14.83 7.03
CA ASP A 145 5.62 16.10 7.75
C ASP A 145 4.21 16.19 8.34
N GLN A 146 4.02 17.22 9.18
CA GLN A 146 2.75 17.50 9.84
C GLN A 146 1.62 17.79 8.84
N GLU A 147 1.90 18.46 7.72
CA GLU A 147 0.90 18.78 6.68
C GLU A 147 0.32 17.49 6.07
N SER A 148 1.19 16.55 5.69
CA SER A 148 0.79 15.25 5.15
C SER A 148 0.01 14.42 6.19
N ALA A 149 0.42 14.49 7.46
CA ALA A 149 -0.28 13.79 8.55
C ALA A 149 -1.70 14.36 8.77
N GLU A 150 -1.84 15.69 8.76
CA GLU A 150 -3.14 16.37 8.87
C GLU A 150 -4.02 16.09 7.66
N ALA A 151 -3.46 16.12 6.44
CA ALA A 151 -4.18 15.79 5.21
C ALA A 151 -4.79 14.38 5.26
N PHE A 152 -4.05 13.39 5.78
CA PHE A 152 -4.56 12.04 5.97
C PHE A 152 -5.75 12.01 6.93
N ILE A 153 -5.63 12.64 8.10
CA ILE A 153 -6.68 12.69 9.11
C ILE A 153 -7.93 13.42 8.59
N SER A 154 -7.75 14.56 7.91
CA SER A 154 -8.84 15.28 7.25
C SER A 154 -9.51 14.45 6.17
N GLY A 155 -8.76 13.63 5.43
CA GLY A 155 -9.31 12.67 4.46
C GLY A 155 -10.25 11.65 5.12
N LEU A 156 -9.84 11.06 6.25
CA LEU A 156 -10.70 10.12 7.01
C LEU A 156 -11.99 10.81 7.47
N GLN A 157 -11.89 12.04 7.96
CA GLN A 157 -13.02 12.85 8.41
C GLN A 157 -13.97 13.22 7.25
N ALA A 158 -13.43 13.58 6.09
CA ALA A 158 -14.22 13.90 4.89
C ALA A 158 -15.04 12.70 4.41
N PHE A 159 -14.54 11.48 4.63
CA PHE A 159 -15.28 10.24 4.36
C PHE A 159 -16.25 9.83 5.47
N SER A 160 -16.34 10.63 6.54
CA SER A 160 -17.07 10.32 7.78
C SER A 160 -16.66 8.96 8.35
N LEU A 161 -15.37 8.60 8.23
CA LEU A 161 -14.88 7.31 8.70
C LEU A 161 -14.51 7.43 10.19
N PRO A 162 -15.17 6.67 11.08
CA PRO A 162 -14.79 6.68 12.50
C PRO A 162 -13.42 6.01 12.67
N TYR A 163 -12.51 6.67 13.38
CA TYR A 163 -11.16 6.15 13.65
C TYR A 163 -10.74 6.39 15.12
N LYS A 164 -9.76 5.62 15.57
CA LYS A 164 -9.05 5.80 16.84
C LYS A 164 -7.55 5.71 16.60
N LEU A 165 -6.81 6.65 17.18
CA LEU A 165 -5.36 6.65 17.16
C LEU A 165 -4.83 5.94 18.40
N VAL A 166 -3.91 5.01 18.22
CA VAL A 166 -3.28 4.23 19.29
C VAL A 166 -1.77 4.48 19.24
N PRO A 167 -1.22 5.33 20.13
CA PRO A 167 0.21 5.61 20.14
C PRO A 167 1.03 4.35 20.46
N LEU A 168 2.02 4.06 19.63
CA LEU A 168 3.07 3.09 19.91
C LEU A 168 4.18 3.78 20.72
N LYS A 169 4.67 3.08 21.75
CA LYS A 169 5.77 3.53 22.59
C LYS A 169 7.12 3.31 21.91
#